data_AF-A0A2Z6P9N2-F1
#
_entry.id   AF-A0A2Z6P9N2-F1
#
_cell.length_a   1.000
_cell.length_b   1.000
_cell.length_c   1.000
_cell.angle_alpha   90.00
_cell.angle_beta   90.00
_cell.angle_gamma   90.00
#
_symmetry.space_group_name_H-M   'P 1'
#
loop_
_entity.id
_entity.type
_entity.pdbx_description
1 polymer ?
#
loop_
_entity_poly.entity_id
_entity_poly.type
_entity_poly.pdbx_seq_one_letter_code
_entity_poly.pdbx_strand_id
1 'polypeptide(L)' 'MNLRYEQRLQVAAKIILDDDASTGDAPPSEEELGIRATLKPHQVEGVSWLTRRYKLGVNVVLGDEV' A
#
# COMPACT_ATOMS: atom_id res chain seq x y z
N MET A 1 -11.78 -15.36 -20.44
CA MET A 1 -10.85 -14.28 -20.02
C MET A 1 -9.68 -14.23 -21.00
N ASN A 2 -9.05 -13.07 -21.20
CA ASN A 2 -7.94 -12.93 -22.13
C ASN A 2 -6.64 -13.39 -21.45
N LEU A 3 -5.96 -14.39 -22.01
CA LEU A 3 -4.73 -14.97 -21.43
C LEU A 3 -3.67 -13.90 -21.10
N ARG A 4 -3.57 -12.85 -21.92
CA ARG A 4 -2.63 -11.73 -21.68
C ARG A 4 -3.02 -10.87 -20.49
N TYR A 5 -4.32 -10.72 -20.23
CA TYR A 5 -4.81 -9.98 -19.08
C TYR A 5 -4.48 -10.71 -17.78
N GLU A 6 -4.71 -12.03 -17.72
CA GLU A 6 -4.36 -12.86 -16.56
C GLU A 6 -2.86 -12.84 -16.28
N GLN A 7 -2.02 -12.96 -17.31
CA GLN A 7 -0.56 -12.87 -17.17
C GLN A 7 -0.12 -11.51 -16.62
N ARG A 8 -0.72 -10.41 -17.11
CA ARG A 8 -0.45 -9.07 -16.57
C ARG A 8 -0.86 -8.94 -15.12
N LEU A 9 -1.99 -9.55 -14.73
CA LEU A 9 -2.46 -9.55 -13.36
C LEU A 9 -1.51 -10.33 -12.43
N GLN A 10 -1.03 -11.49 -12.86
CA GLN A 10 -0.04 -12.28 -12.10
C GLN A 10 1.27 -11.53 -11.89
N VAL A 11 1.76 -10.83 -12.91
CA VAL A 11 2.97 -10.00 -12.79
C VAL A 11 2.74 -8.84 -11.83
N ALA A 12 1.63 -8.12 -11.95
CA ALA A 12 1.29 -7.02 -11.05
C ALA A 12 1.16 -7.51 -9.59
N ALA A 13 0.50 -8.65 -9.38
CA ALA A 13 0.37 -9.26 -8.06
C ALA A 13 1.75 -9.63 -7.46
N LYS A 14 2.65 -10.19 -8.28
CA LYS A 14 4.00 -10.50 -7.83
C LYS A 14 4.77 -9.24 -7.41
N ILE A 15 4.76 -8.19 -8.22
CA ILE A 15 5.43 -6.92 -7.89
C ILE A 15 4.92 -6.37 -6.54
N ILE A 16 3.61 -6.42 -6.33
CA ILE A 16 2.96 -5.96 -5.10
C ILE A 16 3.39 -6.79 -3.89
N LEU A 17 3.43 -8.12 -4.02
CA LEU A 17 3.82 -9.03 -2.93
C LEU A 17 5.31 -8.91 -2.60
N ASP A 18 6.16 -8.76 -3.62
CA ASP A 18 7.60 -8.57 -3.44
C ASP A 18 7.88 -7.22 -2.75
N ASP A 19 7.14 -6.15 -3.09
CA ASP A 19 7.22 -4.84 -2.44
C ASP A 19 6.74 -4.89 -0.97
N ASP A 20 5.62 -5.58 -0.70
CA ASP A 20 5.11 -5.76 0.67
C ASP A 20 6.06 -6.55 1.57
N ALA A 21 6.79 -7.51 1.01
CA ALA A 21 7.81 -8.27 1.73
C ALA A 21 9.07 -7.44 2.02
N SER A 22 9.26 -6.33 1.31
CA SER A 22 10.39 -5.43 1.55
C SER A 22 10.13 -4.54 2.76
N THR A 23 11.02 -4.54 3.75
CA THR A 23 10.91 -3.73 4.97
C THR A 23 11.37 -2.28 4.77
N GLY A 24 11.22 -1.74 3.55
CA GLY A 24 12.09 -0.68 3.05
C GLY A 24 11.73 0.75 3.47
N ASP A 25 10.46 1.05 3.71
CA ASP A 25 10.03 2.42 3.99
C ASP A 25 9.89 2.68 5.49
N ALA A 26 10.53 3.76 5.95
CA ALA A 26 10.24 4.32 7.27
C ALA A 26 8.75 4.68 7.34
N PRO A 27 8.08 4.43 8.48
CA PRO A 27 6.70 4.86 8.67
C PRO A 27 6.61 6.37 8.51
N PRO A 28 5.54 6.88 7.88
CA PRO A 28 5.37 8.31 7.69
C PRO A 28 5.15 9.00 9.04
N SER A 29 5.69 10.21 9.20
CA SER A 29 5.40 11.02 10.38
C SER A 29 4.07 11.75 10.23
N GLU A 30 3.35 11.87 11.35
CA GLU A 30 2.06 12.57 11.39
C GLU A 30 2.24 14.04 11.00
N GLU A 31 3.34 14.66 11.45
CA GLU A 31 3.69 16.04 11.16
C GLU A 31 3.96 16.28 9.67
N GLU A 32 4.70 15.39 9.00
CA GLU A 32 4.95 15.50 7.55
C GLU A 32 3.66 15.37 6.74
N LEU A 33 2.71 14.56 7.22
CA LEU A 33 1.40 14.37 6.60
C LEU A 33 0.38 15.43 7.00
N GLY A 34 0.73 16.38 7.88
CA GLY A 34 -0.18 17.40 8.39
C GLY A 34 -1.33 16.84 9.24
N ILE A 35 -1.18 15.62 9.77
CA ILE A 35 -2.15 14.95 10.62
C ILE A 35 -2.05 15.53 12.02
N ARG A 36 -3.17 15.99 12.56
CA ARG A 36 -3.24 16.59 13.92
C ARG A 36 -3.62 15.60 15.02
N ALA A 37 -3.94 14.37 14.64
CA ALA A 37 -4.38 13.31 15.54
C ALA A 37 -3.31 12.23 15.62
N THR A 38 -3.13 11.65 16.81
CA THR A 38 -2.24 10.49 16.97
C THR A 38 -2.84 9.26 16.30
N LEU A 39 -2.10 8.69 15.36
CA LEU A 39 -2.43 7.46 14.67
C LEU A 39 -2.17 6.26 15.57
N LYS A 40 -3.12 5.32 15.57
CA LYS A 40 -2.91 4.00 16.17
C LYS A 40 -1.91 3.20 15.32
N PRO A 41 -1.23 2.18 15.89
CA PRO A 41 -0.27 1.37 15.14
C PRO A 41 -0.81 0.82 13.80
N HIS A 42 -2.03 0.28 13.78
CA HIS A 42 -2.66 -0.22 12.54
C HIS A 42 -2.95 0.89 11.52
N GLN A 43 -3.20 2.13 11.97
CA GLN A 43 -3.40 3.26 11.08
C GLN A 43 -2.06 3.70 10.46
N VAL A 44 -0.96 3.67 11.22
CA VAL A 44 0.39 3.90 10.70
C VAL A 44 0.74 2.85 9.63
N GLU A 45 0.44 1.58 9.89
CA GLU A 45 0.61 0.50 8.92
C GLU A 45 -0.25 0.73 7.66
N GLY A 46 -1.52 1.11 7.82
CA GLY A 46 -2.43 1.41 6.71
C GLY A 46 -1.96 2.57 5.83
N VAL A 47 -1.49 3.66 6.43
CA VAL A 47 -0.95 4.82 5.69
C VAL A 47 0.38 4.47 5.00
N SER A 48 1.24 3.70 5.68
CA SER A 48 2.48 3.20 5.07
C SER A 48 2.18 2.32 3.86
N TRP A 49 1.19 1.43 3.97
CA TRP A 49 0.73 0.56 2.89
C TRP A 49 0.21 1.37 1.70
N LEU A 50 -0.67 2.36 1.93
CA LEU A 50 -1.18 3.25 0.89
C LEU A 50 -0.06 4.04 0.18
N THR A 51 0.93 4.51 0.94
CA THR A 51 2.08 5.24 0.39
C THR A 51 2.89 4.36 -0.57
N ARG A 52 3.12 3.09 -0.22
CA ARG A 52 3.78 2.12 -1.11
C ARG A 52 2.97 1.87 -2.39
N ARG A 53 1.64 1.74 -2.30
CA ARG A 53 0.77 1.61 -3.49
C ARG A 53 0.83 2.82 -4.40
N TYR A 54 0.86 4.01 -3.82
CA TYR A 54 1.07 5.24 -4.58
C TYR A 54 2.42 5.23 -5.32
N LYS A 55 3.52 4.86 -4.64
CA LYS A 55 4.87 4.77 -5.26
C LYS A 55 4.92 3.74 -6.39
N LEU A 56 4.17 2.64 -6.29
CA LEU A 56 4.03 1.62 -7.34
C LEU A 56 3.11 2.06 -8.50
N GLY A 57 2.40 3.18 -8.38
CA GLY A 57 1.42 3.64 -9.39
C GLY A 57 0.16 2.77 -9.46
N VAL A 58 -0.23 2.13 -8.34
CA VAL A 58 -1.38 1.24 -8.26
C VAL A 58 -2.48 1.86 -7.41
N ASN A 59 -3.71 1.86 -7.94
CA ASN A 59 -4.90 2.26 -7.20
C ASN A 59 -5.49 1.08 -6.45
N VAL A 60 -6.03 1.34 -5.25
CA VAL A 60 -6.55 0.32 -4.34
C VAL A 60 -7.84 0.79 -3.68
N VAL A 61 -8.61 -0.15 -3.15
CA VAL A 61 -9.82 0.09 -2.36
C VAL A 61 -9.54 -0.36 -0.94
N LEU A 62 -9.86 0.47 0.05
CA LEU A 62 -9.78 0.13 1.47
C LEU A 62 -11.07 -0.55 1.91
N GLY A 63 -10.95 -1.69 2.56
CA GLY A 63 -12.06 -2.42 3.18
C GLY A 63 -11.74 -2.68 4.64
N ASP A 64 -11.80 -1.63 5.46
CA ASP A 64 -11.65 -1.76 6.91
C ASP A 64 -13.01 -2.02 7.55
N GLU A 65 -13.04 -2.80 8.64
CA GLU A 65 -14.26 -3.04 9.40
C GLU A 65 -14.59 -1.80 10.25
N VAL A 66 -15.88 -1.47 10.38
CA VAL A 66 -16.36 -0.24 11.06
C VAL A 66 -16.54 -0.45 12.55
#